data_AF-A0A842QCV6-F1
#
_entry.id   AF-A0A842QCV6-F1
#
_cell.length_a   1.000
_cell.length_b   1.000
_cell.length_c   1.000
_cell.angle_alpha   90.00
_cell.angle_beta   90.00
_cell.angle_gamma   90.00
#
_symmetry.space_group_name_H-M   'P 1'
#
loop_
_entity.id
_entity.type
_entity.pdbx_description
1 polymer ?
#
loop_
_entity_poly.entity_id
_entity_poly.type
_entity_poly.pdbx_seq_one_letter_code
_entity_poly.pdbx_strand_id
1 'polypeptide(L)'
;MLLSVHESVVWWLFQHNNSTSQIAEEFANQKTASDYVYGLFKDSDLDSEQKGIESIQFKDTQYVSRVLNRARGKIEDTLRNHAQTHRLDIESVQDYKGLLIGFDYQASTPVYIVFTMKRGVVIWYKHDSYAGKLCDGTPFREPEDSQSDPCPKKGECREVLDTIIEEYDIELRPDERDLYMTKQSIAIFNKLAAKEIPRYKRGGN
;
A
#
# COMPACT_ATOMS: atom_id res chain seq x y z
N MET A 1 -2.74 -13.47 -7.90
CA MET A 1 -2.52 -12.47 -6.82
C MET A 1 -1.24 -12.82 -6.05
N LEU A 2 -0.52 -11.85 -5.45
CA LEU A 2 0.71 -12.16 -4.67
C LEU A 2 0.39 -12.91 -3.37
N LEU A 3 -0.67 -12.48 -2.69
CA LEU A 3 -1.15 -13.04 -1.44
C LEU A 3 -2.29 -14.02 -1.70
N SER A 4 -2.34 -15.10 -0.92
CA SER A 4 -3.52 -15.97 -0.84
C SER A 4 -4.68 -15.26 -0.12
N VAL A 5 -5.87 -15.86 -0.14
CA VAL A 5 -7.05 -15.31 0.54
C VAL A 5 -6.79 -15.03 2.02
N HIS A 6 -6.28 -16.01 2.77
CA HIS A 6 -5.99 -15.83 4.20
C HIS A 6 -4.93 -14.74 4.43
N GLU A 7 -3.88 -14.71 3.61
CA GLU A 7 -2.85 -13.68 3.70
C GLU A 7 -3.41 -12.28 3.42
N SER A 8 -4.30 -12.14 2.45
CA SER A 8 -4.93 -10.87 2.07
C SER A 8 -5.86 -10.35 3.17
N VAL A 9 -6.67 -11.23 3.77
CA VAL A 9 -7.57 -10.88 4.88
C VAL A 9 -6.76 -10.41 6.08
N VAL A 10 -5.74 -11.18 6.48
CA VAL A 10 -4.89 -10.83 7.63
C VAL A 10 -4.10 -9.55 7.35
N TRP A 11 -3.58 -9.38 6.13
CA TRP A 11 -2.86 -8.17 5.73
C TRP A 11 -3.75 -6.93 5.80
N TRP A 12 -4.94 -6.99 5.20
CA TRP A 12 -5.92 -5.90 5.21
C TRP A 12 -6.24 -5.43 6.63
N LEU A 13 -6.66 -6.36 7.50
CA LEU A 13 -7.06 -6.02 8.86
C LEU A 13 -5.89 -5.50 9.69
N PHE A 14 -4.70 -6.05 9.49
CA PHE A 14 -3.48 -5.59 10.15
C PHE A 14 -3.12 -4.16 9.76
N GLN A 15 -3.22 -3.80 8.47
CA GLN A 15 -3.02 -2.41 8.03
C GLN A 15 -4.12 -1.47 8.57
N HIS A 16 -5.31 -1.99 8.86
CA HIS A 16 -6.40 -1.28 9.54
C HIS A 16 -6.33 -1.37 11.06
N ASN A 17 -5.11 -1.43 11.61
CA ASN A 17 -4.82 -1.33 13.04
C ASN A 17 -5.37 -2.48 13.92
N ASN A 18 -5.75 -3.62 13.34
CA ASN A 18 -6.12 -4.80 14.13
C ASN A 18 -4.88 -5.62 14.52
N SER A 19 -4.80 -5.97 15.80
CA SER A 19 -3.80 -6.93 16.30
C SER A 19 -4.11 -8.36 15.86
N THR A 20 -3.11 -9.24 15.86
CA THR A 20 -3.30 -10.65 15.50
C THR A 20 -4.28 -11.38 16.43
N SER A 21 -4.43 -10.93 17.68
CA SER A 21 -5.44 -11.45 18.62
C SER A 21 -6.85 -11.02 18.23
N GLN A 22 -7.06 -9.74 17.89
CA GLN A 22 -8.35 -9.24 17.43
C GLN A 22 -8.79 -9.93 16.14
N ILE A 23 -7.87 -10.09 15.18
CA ILE A 23 -8.14 -10.79 13.93
C ILE A 23 -8.51 -12.26 14.19
N ALA A 24 -7.81 -12.95 15.10
CA ALA A 24 -8.12 -14.33 15.44
C ALA A 24 -9.49 -14.47 16.11
N GLU A 25 -9.86 -13.53 16.98
CA GLU A 25 -11.17 -13.49 17.64
C GLU A 25 -12.30 -13.21 16.64
N GLU A 26 -12.12 -12.22 15.76
CA GLU A 26 -13.11 -11.84 14.75
C GLU A 26 -13.45 -13.00 13.80
N PHE A 27 -12.45 -13.83 13.48
CA PHE A 27 -12.58 -14.98 12.58
C PHE A 27 -12.53 -16.33 13.31
N ALA A 28 -12.80 -16.35 14.63
CA ALA A 28 -12.90 -17.60 15.39
C ALA A 28 -14.06 -18.47 14.89
N ASN A 29 -15.13 -17.80 14.45
CA ASN A 29 -16.24 -18.39 13.72
C ASN A 29 -16.08 -18.11 12.22
N GLN A 30 -16.70 -18.96 11.41
CA GLN A 30 -16.72 -18.81 9.96
C GLN A 30 -17.35 -17.47 9.57
N LYS A 31 -16.61 -16.65 8.81
CA LYS A 31 -17.01 -15.31 8.37
C LYS A 31 -16.55 -15.06 6.94
N THR A 32 -17.32 -14.27 6.19
CA THR A 32 -16.94 -13.79 4.86
C THR A 32 -15.87 -12.69 4.98
N ALA A 33 -15.04 -12.55 3.94
CA ALA A 33 -14.06 -11.47 3.85
C ALA A 33 -14.73 -10.08 3.88
N SER A 34 -13.97 -9.03 4.18
CA SER A 34 -14.45 -7.65 3.97
C SER A 34 -14.80 -7.42 2.49
N ASP A 35 -15.73 -6.50 2.21
CA ASP A 35 -16.15 -6.19 0.83
C ASP A 35 -14.96 -5.87 -0.08
N TYR A 36 -13.95 -5.16 0.45
CA TYR A 36 -12.72 -4.87 -0.26
C TYR A 36 -12.00 -6.15 -0.70
N VAL A 37 -11.68 -7.03 0.26
CA VAL A 37 -10.93 -8.27 -0.02
C VAL A 37 -11.77 -9.24 -0.85
N TYR A 38 -13.07 -9.34 -0.60
CA TYR A 38 -13.98 -10.11 -1.42
C TYR A 38 -13.94 -9.65 -2.88
N GLY A 39 -13.98 -8.34 -3.11
CA GLY A 39 -13.88 -7.74 -4.44
C GLY A 39 -12.60 -8.06 -5.20
N LEU A 40 -11.50 -8.40 -4.51
CA LEU A 40 -10.23 -8.78 -5.16
C LEU A 40 -10.24 -10.22 -5.69
N PHE A 41 -11.07 -11.11 -5.14
CA PHE A 41 -11.09 -12.54 -5.48
C PHE A 41 -12.41 -13.02 -6.09
N LYS A 42 -13.47 -12.21 -6.09
CA LYS A 42 -14.79 -12.59 -6.63
C LYS A 42 -14.74 -13.09 -8.08
N ASP A 43 -13.82 -12.55 -8.87
CA ASP A 43 -13.64 -12.88 -10.28
C ASP A 43 -12.44 -13.83 -10.49
N SER A 44 -11.95 -14.49 -9.43
CA SER A 44 -10.86 -15.45 -9.54
C SER A 44 -11.31 -16.71 -10.27
N ASP A 45 -10.51 -17.19 -11.21
CA ASP A 45 -10.72 -18.48 -11.90
C ASP A 45 -10.46 -19.70 -10.99
N LEU A 46 -9.95 -19.49 -9.78
CA LEU A 46 -9.63 -20.54 -8.83
C LEU A 46 -10.80 -20.76 -7.86
N ASP A 47 -11.49 -21.89 -8.00
CA ASP A 47 -12.59 -22.32 -7.11
C ASP A 47 -12.20 -22.31 -5.61
N SER A 48 -10.93 -22.62 -5.31
CA SER A 48 -10.41 -22.55 -3.94
C SER A 48 -10.36 -21.13 -3.38
N GLU A 49 -10.13 -20.12 -4.23
CA GLU A 49 -10.12 -18.71 -3.80
C GLU A 49 -11.54 -18.19 -3.63
N GLN A 50 -12.46 -18.52 -4.56
CA GLN A 50 -13.88 -18.16 -4.45
C GLN A 50 -14.53 -18.73 -3.18
N LYS A 51 -14.35 -20.02 -2.92
CA LYS A 51 -14.83 -20.65 -1.66
C LYS A 51 -14.12 -20.09 -0.44
N GLY A 52 -12.83 -19.78 -0.58
CA GLY A 52 -12.01 -19.23 0.49
C GLY A 52 -12.50 -17.87 0.98
N ILE A 53 -12.98 -16.98 0.10
CA ILE A 53 -13.48 -15.66 0.50
C ILE A 53 -14.87 -15.68 1.13
N GLU A 54 -15.68 -16.68 0.82
CA GLU A 54 -17.02 -16.85 1.38
C GLU A 54 -16.99 -17.37 2.82
N SER A 55 -15.94 -18.13 3.17
CA SER A 55 -15.87 -18.91 4.39
C SER A 55 -14.46 -18.93 4.99
N ILE A 56 -14.11 -17.89 5.72
CA ILE A 56 -12.82 -17.77 6.41
C ILE A 56 -12.99 -18.13 7.87
N GLN A 57 -12.09 -18.97 8.38
CA GLN A 57 -11.99 -19.25 9.80
C GLN A 57 -10.51 -19.34 10.20
N PHE A 58 -10.14 -18.65 11.27
CA PHE A 58 -8.80 -18.70 11.84
C PHE A 58 -8.82 -19.48 13.15
N LYS A 59 -7.85 -20.39 13.29
CA LYS A 59 -7.78 -21.29 14.44
C LYS A 59 -7.44 -20.57 15.74
N ASP A 60 -6.37 -19.78 15.71
CA ASP A 60 -5.78 -19.14 16.88
C ASP A 60 -4.87 -17.97 16.48
N THR A 61 -4.47 -17.17 17.47
CA THR A 61 -3.58 -16.02 17.28
C THR A 61 -2.21 -16.42 16.71
N GLN A 62 -1.70 -17.61 17.04
CA GLN A 62 -0.43 -18.11 16.51
C GLN A 62 -0.53 -18.41 15.01
N TYR A 63 -1.66 -18.94 14.55
CA TYR A 63 -1.96 -19.17 13.14
C TYR A 63 -2.01 -17.84 12.39
N VAL A 64 -2.77 -16.85 12.89
CA VAL A 64 -2.84 -15.51 12.28
C VAL A 64 -1.45 -14.87 12.20
N SER A 65 -0.65 -14.98 13.26
CA SER A 65 0.72 -14.44 13.28
C SER A 65 1.63 -15.11 12.22
N ARG A 66 1.49 -16.42 12.01
CA ARG A 66 2.21 -17.14 10.94
C ARG A 66 1.73 -16.73 9.54
N VAL A 67 0.43 -16.51 9.36
CA VAL A 67 -0.12 -16.01 8.10
C VAL A 67 0.43 -14.61 7.80
N LEU A 68 0.39 -13.70 8.77
CA LEU A 68 0.93 -12.35 8.64
C LEU A 68 2.42 -12.36 8.27
N ASN A 69 3.24 -13.17 8.97
CA ASN A 69 4.67 -13.25 8.70
C ASN A 69 4.98 -13.84 7.31
N ARG A 70 4.17 -14.78 6.82
CA ARG A 70 4.30 -15.28 5.43
C ARG A 70 3.97 -14.20 4.41
N ALA A 71 2.90 -13.44 4.63
CA ALA A 71 2.55 -12.31 3.77
C ALA A 71 3.69 -11.27 3.73
N ARG A 72 4.20 -10.89 4.90
CA ARG A 72 5.34 -9.95 5.03
C ARG A 72 6.58 -10.42 4.28
N GLY A 73 6.96 -11.69 4.43
CA GLY A 73 8.12 -12.24 3.71
C GLY A 73 7.95 -12.17 2.19
N LYS A 74 6.79 -12.58 1.66
CA LYS A 74 6.49 -12.47 0.22
C LYS A 74 6.55 -11.02 -0.28
N ILE A 75 6.00 -10.09 0.50
CA ILE A 75 6.00 -8.66 0.17
C ILE A 75 7.44 -8.15 0.18
N GLU A 76 8.21 -8.39 1.24
CA GLU A 76 9.62 -7.96 1.35
C GLU A 76 10.45 -8.45 0.17
N ASP A 77 10.39 -9.75 -0.13
CA ASP A 77 11.13 -10.35 -1.26
C ASP A 77 10.76 -9.66 -2.57
N THR A 78 9.46 -9.43 -2.78
CA THR A 78 8.95 -8.75 -3.97
C THR A 78 9.46 -7.30 -4.06
N LEU A 79 9.38 -6.53 -2.97
CA LEU A 79 9.86 -5.15 -2.93
C LEU A 79 11.35 -5.04 -3.24
N ARG A 80 12.17 -5.93 -2.65
CA ARG A 80 13.62 -5.98 -2.89
C ARG A 80 13.94 -6.33 -4.33
N ASN A 81 13.23 -7.29 -4.91
CA ASN A 81 13.40 -7.66 -6.32
C ASN A 81 13.10 -6.49 -7.26
N HIS A 82 12.06 -5.70 -6.98
CA HIS A 82 11.78 -4.49 -7.74
C HIS A 82 12.87 -3.42 -7.55
N ALA A 83 13.32 -3.18 -6.32
CA ALA A 83 14.41 -2.23 -6.06
C ALA A 83 15.69 -2.59 -6.82
N GLN A 84 16.08 -3.86 -6.80
CA GLN A 84 17.25 -4.37 -7.54
C GLN A 84 17.09 -4.22 -9.05
N THR A 85 15.91 -4.58 -9.59
CA THR A 85 15.60 -4.45 -11.01
C THR A 85 15.71 -3.00 -11.49
N HIS A 86 15.25 -2.06 -10.65
CA HIS A 86 15.34 -0.62 -10.88
C HIS A 86 16.68 -0.01 -10.47
N ARG A 87 17.64 -0.82 -10.02
CA ARG A 87 18.99 -0.40 -9.58
C ARG A 87 18.97 0.70 -8.52
N LEU A 88 17.97 0.66 -7.65
CA LEU A 88 17.84 1.59 -6.54
C LEU A 88 18.82 1.23 -5.42
N ASP A 89 19.36 2.24 -4.77
CA ASP A 89 20.04 2.07 -3.49
C ASP A 89 18.98 1.97 -2.39
N ILE A 90 18.97 0.87 -1.65
CA ILE A 90 17.91 0.60 -0.67
C ILE A 90 18.27 1.31 0.62
N GLU A 91 17.50 2.33 0.99
CA GLU A 91 17.67 3.08 2.23
C GLU A 91 16.97 2.38 3.40
N SER A 92 15.75 1.89 3.19
CA SER A 92 14.94 1.27 4.24
C SER A 92 13.93 0.27 3.67
N VAL A 93 13.73 -0.83 4.39
CA VAL A 93 12.65 -1.79 4.12
C VAL A 93 11.76 -1.89 5.36
N GLN A 94 10.49 -1.55 5.19
CA GLN A 94 9.45 -1.61 6.21
C GLN A 94 8.41 -2.64 5.77
N ASP A 95 8.79 -3.91 5.84
CA ASP A 95 7.99 -5.06 5.39
C ASP A 95 6.59 -5.12 6.03
N TYR A 96 6.49 -4.75 7.31
CA TYR A 96 5.25 -4.64 8.06
C TYR A 96 4.31 -3.52 7.57
N LYS A 97 4.80 -2.61 6.72
CA LYS A 97 4.02 -1.56 6.03
C LYS A 97 3.96 -1.76 4.53
N GLY A 98 4.51 -2.87 4.02
CA GLY A 98 4.62 -3.12 2.58
C GLY A 98 5.35 -2.02 1.83
N LEU A 99 6.30 -1.33 2.48
CA LEU A 99 7.00 -0.15 1.95
C LEU A 99 8.51 -0.41 1.92
N LEU A 100 9.13 -0.06 0.80
CA LEU A 100 10.58 0.09 0.67
C LEU A 100 10.85 1.53 0.21
N ILE A 101 11.84 2.16 0.84
CA ILE A 101 12.35 3.48 0.46
C ILE A 101 13.76 3.26 -0.10
N GLY A 102 13.99 3.79 -1.29
CA GLY A 102 15.30 3.77 -1.92
C GLY A 102 15.59 5.09 -2.60
N PHE A 103 16.78 5.16 -3.19
CA PHE A 103 17.24 6.33 -3.92
C PHE A 103 17.70 5.92 -5.33
N ASP A 104 17.26 6.67 -6.33
CA ASP A 104 17.77 6.56 -7.70
C ASP A 104 18.83 7.64 -7.92
N TYR A 105 20.09 7.23 -8.03
CA TYR A 105 21.20 8.17 -8.25
C TYR A 105 21.21 8.79 -9.65
N GLN A 106 20.62 8.14 -10.66
CA GLN A 106 20.55 8.70 -12.01
C GLN A 106 19.51 9.81 -12.08
N ALA A 107 18.36 9.59 -11.45
CA ALA A 107 17.30 10.59 -11.36
C ALA A 107 17.51 11.58 -10.19
N SER A 108 18.48 11.34 -9.32
CA SER A 108 18.75 12.10 -8.10
C SER A 108 17.50 12.33 -7.26
N THR A 109 16.71 11.27 -7.06
CA THR A 109 15.43 11.38 -6.35
C THR A 109 15.13 10.17 -5.46
N PRO A 110 14.48 10.39 -4.30
CA PRO A 110 13.90 9.31 -3.52
C PRO A 110 12.81 8.56 -4.29
N VAL A 111 12.75 7.25 -4.07
CA VAL A 111 11.78 6.35 -4.68
C VAL A 111 11.10 5.54 -3.59
N TYR A 112 9.78 5.53 -3.59
CA TYR A 112 8.95 4.68 -2.74
C TYR A 112 8.49 3.47 -3.54
N ILE A 113 8.74 2.26 -3.06
CA ILE A 113 8.15 1.04 -3.59
C ILE A 113 7.14 0.54 -2.58
N VAL A 114 5.87 0.48 -2.97
CA VAL A 114 4.76 0.10 -2.10
C VAL A 114 4.02 -1.08 -2.68
N PHE A 115 3.76 -2.09 -1.86
CA PHE A 115 2.85 -3.17 -2.20
C PHE A 115 1.40 -2.71 -2.02
N THR A 116 0.54 -3.03 -2.97
CA THR A 116 -0.92 -2.90 -2.83
C THR A 116 -1.56 -4.21 -3.24
N MET A 117 -2.66 -4.62 -2.60
CA MET A 117 -3.37 -5.82 -2.99
C MET A 117 -4.07 -5.63 -4.35
N LYS A 118 -4.61 -4.44 -4.62
CA LYS A 118 -5.33 -4.13 -5.87
C LYS A 118 -4.43 -3.92 -7.08
N ARG A 119 -3.26 -3.29 -6.92
CA ARG A 119 -2.37 -2.94 -8.05
C ARG A 119 -1.04 -3.70 -8.06
N GLY A 120 -0.79 -4.55 -7.07
CA GLY A 120 0.52 -5.17 -6.88
C GLY A 120 1.55 -4.13 -6.45
N VAL A 121 2.76 -4.22 -6.99
CA VAL A 121 3.86 -3.32 -6.61
C VAL A 121 3.77 -2.00 -7.39
N VAL A 122 3.68 -0.91 -6.65
CA VAL A 122 3.74 0.47 -7.15
C VAL A 122 5.14 1.02 -6.90
N ILE A 123 5.77 1.55 -7.93
CA ILE A 123 7.05 2.26 -7.82
C ILE A 123 6.78 3.75 -8.06
N TRP A 124 6.99 4.56 -7.04
CA TRP A 124 6.70 5.98 -7.03
C TRP A 124 7.98 6.79 -6.87
N TYR A 125 8.41 7.43 -7.95
CA TYR A 125 9.49 8.40 -7.93
C TYR A 125 8.97 9.70 -7.31
N LYS A 126 9.64 10.21 -6.28
CA LYS A 126 9.31 11.53 -5.75
C LYS A 126 9.56 12.57 -6.83
N HIS A 127 8.57 13.42 -7.07
CA HIS A 127 8.70 14.52 -8.00
C HIS A 127 7.88 15.73 -7.52
N ASP A 128 8.41 16.93 -7.73
CA ASP A 128 7.70 18.18 -7.40
C ASP A 128 6.78 18.66 -8.53
N SER A 129 7.03 18.20 -9.77
CA SER A 129 6.24 18.47 -10.97
C SER A 129 6.36 17.32 -11.97
N TYR A 130 5.42 17.21 -12.92
CA TYR A 130 5.50 16.32 -14.07
C TYR A 130 5.61 17.18 -15.33
N ALA A 131 6.72 17.07 -16.07
CA ALA A 131 7.02 17.92 -17.23
C ALA A 131 6.89 19.43 -16.94
N GLY A 132 7.33 19.88 -15.75
CA GLY A 132 7.26 21.29 -15.33
C GLY A 132 5.87 21.78 -14.90
N LYS A 133 4.88 20.90 -14.85
CA LYS A 133 3.51 21.21 -14.39
C LYS A 133 3.19 20.51 -13.07
N LEU A 134 2.41 21.15 -12.23
CA LEU A 134 1.75 20.49 -11.11
C LEU A 134 0.68 19.55 -11.65
N CYS A 135 0.39 18.48 -10.91
CA CYS A 135 -0.52 17.42 -11.38
C CYS A 135 -2.02 17.79 -11.34
N ASP A 136 -2.34 19.08 -11.33
CA ASP A 136 -3.66 19.66 -11.59
C ASP A 136 -3.69 20.47 -12.91
N GLY A 137 -2.56 20.58 -13.61
CA GLY A 137 -2.39 21.36 -14.84
C GLY A 137 -1.81 22.75 -14.62
N THR A 138 -1.64 23.20 -13.37
CA THR A 138 -1.05 24.50 -13.09
C THR A 138 0.46 24.49 -13.38
N PRO A 139 1.00 25.51 -14.06
CA PRO A 139 2.43 25.64 -14.25
C PRO A 139 3.16 25.70 -12.90
N PHE A 140 4.28 24.98 -12.76
CA PHE A 140 5.11 25.08 -11.55
C PHE A 140 5.80 26.46 -11.44
N ARG A 141 5.93 27.17 -12.58
CA ARG A 141 6.46 28.54 -12.73
C ARG A 141 5.56 29.32 -13.71
N GLU A 142 5.48 30.65 -13.59
CA GLU A 142 4.63 31.50 -14.44
C GLU A 142 4.80 31.16 -15.95
N PRO A 143 3.70 30.96 -16.70
CA PRO A 143 3.79 30.58 -18.11
C PRO A 143 4.03 31.81 -19.00
N GLU A 144 4.93 31.69 -20.00
CA GLU A 144 4.99 32.64 -21.13
C GLU A 144 3.84 32.41 -22.12
N ASP A 145 3.33 31.18 -22.24
CA ASP A 145 2.21 30.83 -23.12
C ASP A 145 1.28 29.80 -22.45
N SER A 146 0.10 30.24 -22.03
CA SER A 146 -0.89 29.42 -21.34
C SER A 146 -1.75 28.62 -22.31
N GLN A 147 -1.22 27.49 -22.81
CA GLN A 147 -2.04 26.43 -23.39
C GLN A 147 -2.02 25.22 -22.46
N SER A 148 -2.99 25.22 -21.54
CA SER A 148 -3.03 24.39 -20.33
C SER A 148 -3.64 23.02 -20.58
N ASP A 149 -2.91 22.13 -21.24
CA ASP A 149 -3.27 20.72 -21.16
C ASP A 149 -2.93 20.19 -19.76
N PRO A 150 -3.89 19.56 -19.05
CA PRO A 150 -3.66 18.98 -17.73
C PRO A 150 -2.67 17.81 -17.81
N CYS A 151 -2.02 17.50 -16.69
CA CYS A 151 -1.10 16.36 -16.63
C CYS A 151 -1.80 15.08 -17.14
N PRO A 152 -1.26 14.40 -18.17
CA PRO A 152 -1.93 13.25 -18.79
C PRO A 152 -2.02 12.05 -17.84
N LYS A 153 -1.18 12.00 -16.81
CA LYS A 153 -1.15 10.96 -15.78
C LYS A 153 -2.02 11.25 -14.56
N LYS A 154 -2.76 12.37 -14.56
CA LYS A 154 -3.53 12.82 -13.38
C LYS A 154 -4.46 11.74 -12.83
N GLY A 155 -5.25 11.11 -13.70
CA GLY A 155 -6.20 10.05 -13.31
C GLY A 155 -5.49 8.84 -12.71
N GLU A 156 -4.49 8.31 -13.41
CA GLU A 156 -3.71 7.16 -12.96
C GLU A 156 -3.02 7.40 -11.61
N CYS A 157 -2.37 8.55 -11.46
CA CYS A 157 -1.73 8.95 -10.20
C CYS A 157 -2.75 9.05 -9.05
N ARG A 158 -3.93 9.65 -9.31
CA ARG A 158 -4.99 9.79 -8.31
C ARG A 158 -5.46 8.42 -7.83
N GLU A 159 -5.77 7.52 -8.76
CA GLU A 159 -6.25 6.19 -8.41
C GLU A 159 -5.20 5.38 -7.64
N VAL A 160 -3.92 5.51 -7.97
CA VAL A 160 -2.82 4.87 -7.22
C VAL A 160 -2.77 5.38 -5.80
N LEU A 161 -2.79 6.70 -5.61
CA LEU A 161 -2.73 7.32 -4.29
C LEU A 161 -3.97 7.01 -3.45
N ASP A 162 -5.17 6.98 -4.05
CA ASP A 162 -6.41 6.59 -3.36
C ASP A 162 -6.38 5.13 -2.93
N THR A 163 -5.83 4.25 -3.77
CA THR A 163 -5.62 2.83 -3.41
C THR A 163 -4.70 2.71 -2.19
N ILE A 164 -3.60 3.48 -2.15
CA ILE A 164 -2.68 3.48 -1.01
C ILE A 164 -3.36 4.05 0.26
N ILE A 165 -4.13 5.12 0.12
CA ILE A 165 -4.87 5.73 1.25
C ILE A 165 -5.85 4.72 1.86
N GLU A 166 -6.62 4.04 1.02
CA GLU A 166 -7.61 3.05 1.45
C GLU A 166 -6.95 1.81 2.05
N GLU A 167 -5.99 1.19 1.36
CA GLU A 167 -5.39 -0.07 1.83
C GLU A 167 -4.55 0.08 3.10
N TYR A 168 -3.95 1.25 3.30
CA TYR A 168 -3.11 1.53 4.45
C TYR A 168 -3.78 2.42 5.48
N ASP A 169 -5.09 2.65 5.39
CA ASP A 169 -5.87 3.43 6.37
C ASP A 169 -5.15 4.75 6.73
N ILE A 170 -4.85 5.54 5.70
CA ILE A 170 -4.09 6.79 5.83
C ILE A 170 -5.05 7.97 5.91
N GLU A 171 -5.09 8.63 7.06
CA GLU A 171 -5.88 9.83 7.23
C GLU A 171 -5.11 11.10 6.80
N LEU A 172 -5.62 11.76 5.76
CA LEU A 172 -5.19 13.10 5.36
C LEU A 172 -6.00 14.17 6.11
N ARG A 173 -5.28 15.14 6.68
CA ARG A 173 -5.85 16.36 7.27
C ARG A 173 -6.48 17.24 6.17
N PRO A 174 -7.41 18.13 6.50
CA PRO A 174 -8.05 18.99 5.49
C PRO A 174 -7.05 19.77 4.64
N ASP A 175 -6.03 20.38 5.25
CA ASP A 175 -4.96 21.09 4.54
C ASP A 175 -4.18 20.20 3.58
N GLU A 176 -4.00 18.91 3.92
CA GLU A 176 -3.31 17.95 3.07
C GLU A 176 -4.18 17.46 1.90
N ARG A 177 -5.50 17.45 2.06
CA ARG A 177 -6.46 17.09 0.99
C ARG A 177 -6.49 18.15 -0.11
N ASP A 178 -6.30 19.41 0.27
CA ASP A 178 -6.33 20.55 -0.64
C ASP A 178 -4.98 20.79 -1.35
N LEU A 179 -3.92 20.05 -0.97
CA LEU A 179 -2.63 20.12 -1.65
C LEU A 179 -2.71 19.64 -3.11
N TYR A 180 -1.91 20.26 -3.96
CA TYR A 180 -1.59 19.70 -5.28
C TYR A 180 -1.08 18.27 -5.13
N MET A 181 -1.49 17.40 -6.07
CA MET A 181 -1.22 15.96 -5.96
C MET A 181 0.27 15.62 -5.83
N THR A 182 1.18 16.43 -6.38
CA THR A 182 2.63 16.25 -6.16
C THR A 182 3.01 16.37 -4.69
N LYS A 183 2.54 17.41 -4.00
CA LYS A 183 2.75 17.61 -2.55
C LYS A 183 1.93 16.64 -1.71
N GLN A 184 0.72 16.33 -2.13
CA GLN A 184 -0.12 15.37 -1.43
C GLN A 184 0.50 13.96 -1.45
N SER A 185 1.11 13.54 -2.56
CA SER A 185 1.81 12.25 -2.63
C SER A 185 2.91 12.15 -1.57
N ILE A 186 3.70 13.23 -1.39
CA ILE A 186 4.75 13.30 -0.36
C ILE A 186 4.13 13.16 1.04
N ALA A 187 3.01 13.82 1.31
CA ALA A 187 2.31 13.70 2.59
C ALA A 187 1.82 12.26 2.84
N ILE A 188 1.26 11.59 1.83
CA ILE A 188 0.80 10.20 1.89
C ILE A 188 1.97 9.26 2.23
N PHE A 189 3.08 9.32 1.46
CA PHE A 189 4.22 8.43 1.70
C PHE A 189 4.92 8.72 3.04
N ASN A 190 5.00 9.98 3.46
CA ASN A 190 5.53 10.32 4.78
C ASN A 190 4.67 9.75 5.91
N LYS A 191 3.34 9.83 5.79
CA LYS A 191 2.42 9.22 6.76
C LYS A 191 2.54 7.71 6.77
N LEU A 192 2.62 7.06 5.60
CA LEU A 192 2.86 5.62 5.51
C LEU A 192 4.18 5.25 6.21
N ALA A 193 5.26 5.93 5.87
CA ALA A 193 6.59 5.72 6.47
C ALA A 193 6.60 6.00 7.98
N ALA A 194 5.76 6.89 8.49
CA ALA A 194 5.63 7.23 9.91
C ALA A 194 4.58 6.41 10.66
N LYS A 195 3.69 5.68 9.97
CA LYS A 195 2.55 4.97 10.57
C LYS A 195 3.00 4.05 11.71
N GLU A 196 2.38 4.21 12.87
CA GLU A 196 2.52 3.25 13.96
C GLU A 196 1.62 2.05 13.69
N ILE A 197 2.17 0.86 13.84
CA ILE A 197 1.46 -0.40 13.61
C ILE A 197 1.34 -1.12 14.95
N PRO A 198 0.22 -1.83 15.22
CA PRO A 198 0.02 -2.52 16.49
C PRO A 198 1.23 -3.38 16.84
N ARG A 199 1.94 -3.01 17.92
CA ARG A 199 3.10 -3.77 18.37
C ARG A 199 2.65 -5.14 18.86
N TYR A 200 3.42 -6.16 18.48
CA TYR A 200 3.37 -7.47 19.09
C TYR A 200 3.65 -7.35 20.60
N LYS A 201 2.62 -7.42 21.44
CA LYS A 201 2.81 -7.70 22.88
C LYS A 201 3.19 -9.17 22.99
N ARG A 202 4.49 -9.48 23.11
CA ARG A 202 4.89 -10.72 23.79
C ARG A 202 4.25 -10.65 25.17
N GLY A 203 3.34 -11.57 25.48
CA GLY A 203 2.90 -11.76 26.85
C GLY A 203 4.15 -11.90 27.72
N GLY A 204 4.34 -10.95 28.63
CA GLY A 204 5.34 -11.09 29.67
C GLY A 204 4.97 -12.31 30.50
N ASN A 205 5.94 -13.20 30.71
CA ASN A 205 5.87 -14.20 31.77
C ASN A 205 5.71 -13.51 33.13
#